data_AF-A0A2U3WPT9-F1
#
_entry.id   AF-A0A2U3WPT9-F1
#
_cell.length_a   1.000
_cell.length_b   1.000
_cell.length_c   1.000
_cell.angle_alpha   90.00
_cell.angle_beta   90.00
_cell.angle_gamma   90.00
#
_symmetry.space_group_name_H-M   'P 1'
#
loop_
_entity.id
_entity.type
_entity.pdbx_description
1 polymer ?
#
loop_
_entity_poly.entity_id
_entity_poly.type
_entity_poly.pdbx_seq_one_letter_code
_entity_poly.pdbx_strand_id
1 'polypeptide(L)'
;MEEEEEGGGEEQQQFSYRQRLKAAVHYTVGCLCEEVASDRGMPFSKQTIAAVSELTFRQCETFAKDLEMFARHAKRSTINTEDVKLLARRSNSLHLQEVLEMKKNSLLTFLAGRYQWASQLGAAPFTGGAAGEVAKRQDVPPPQRSLREKAPCKDFFWKTFSSCK
;
A
#
# COMPACT_ATOMS: atom_id res chain seq x y z
N MET A 1 34.54 -14.83 -38.14
CA MET A 1 33.22 -14.18 -38.35
C MET A 1 32.20 -15.18 -37.82
N GLU A 2 32.11 -15.49 -36.53
CA GLU A 2 32.09 -14.65 -35.30
C GLU A 2 30.94 -13.65 -35.29
N GLU A 3 29.69 -14.15 -35.30
CA GLU A 3 28.48 -13.40 -34.90
C GLU A 3 27.39 -14.36 -34.39
N GLU A 4 27.63 -15.17 -33.34
CA GLU A 4 26.56 -15.91 -32.62
C GLU A 4 26.95 -16.12 -31.13
N GLU A 5 27.19 -15.07 -30.35
CA GLU A 5 27.33 -15.21 -28.87
C GLU A 5 26.66 -14.11 -28.02
N GLU A 6 26.01 -13.08 -28.60
CA GLU A 6 25.42 -11.99 -27.79
C GLU A 6 24.02 -12.31 -27.21
N GLY A 7 23.27 -13.27 -27.76
CA GLY A 7 21.90 -13.56 -27.31
C GLY A 7 21.79 -14.25 -25.94
N GLY A 8 22.82 -15.00 -25.53
CA GLY A 8 22.77 -15.78 -24.28
C GLY A 8 22.88 -14.95 -23.00
N GLY A 9 23.51 -13.77 -23.07
CA GLY A 9 23.70 -12.88 -21.91
C GLY A 9 22.43 -12.13 -21.51
N GLU A 10 21.68 -11.63 -22.49
CA GLU A 10 20.47 -10.83 -22.25
C GLU A 10 19.34 -11.68 -21.64
N GLU A 11 19.13 -12.90 -22.13
CA GLU A 11 18.11 -13.82 -21.60
C GLU A 11 18.39 -14.23 -20.15
N GLN A 12 19.66 -14.49 -19.82
CA GLN A 12 20.08 -14.81 -18.45
C GLN A 12 19.87 -13.63 -17.51
N GLN A 13 20.15 -12.41 -17.98
CA GLN A 13 19.96 -11.19 -17.19
C GLN A 13 18.48 -10.89 -16.97
N GLN A 14 17.63 -11.10 -17.98
CA GLN A 14 16.18 -10.95 -17.87
C GLN A 14 15.58 -11.98 -16.92
N PHE A 15 16.04 -13.23 -16.97
CA PHE A 15 15.64 -14.28 -16.03
C PHE A 15 16.01 -13.91 -14.59
N SER A 16 17.25 -13.49 -14.35
CA SER A 16 17.72 -13.05 -13.03
C SER A 16 16.92 -11.86 -12.48
N TYR A 17 16.66 -10.86 -13.32
CA TYR A 17 15.84 -9.71 -12.93
C TYR A 17 14.40 -10.11 -12.58
N ARG A 18 13.77 -10.96 -13.40
CA ARG A 18 12.43 -11.48 -13.14
C ARG A 18 12.36 -12.25 -11.83
N GLN A 19 13.35 -13.07 -11.51
CA GLN A 19 13.41 -13.79 -10.24
C GLN A 19 13.53 -12.84 -9.05
N ARG A 20 14.33 -11.76 -9.15
CA ARG A 20 14.42 -10.73 -8.11
C ARG A 20 13.09 -10.02 -7.86
N LEU A 21 12.33 -9.71 -8.93
CA LEU A 21 11.00 -9.13 -8.78
C LEU A 21 10.01 -10.10 -8.15
N LYS A 22 9.99 -11.37 -8.58
CA LYS A 22 9.17 -12.42 -7.96
C LYS A 22 9.48 -12.58 -6.47
N ALA A 23 10.76 -12.55 -6.11
CA ALA A 23 11.21 -12.61 -4.73
C ALA A 23 10.68 -11.44 -3.89
N ALA A 24 10.76 -10.21 -4.41
CA ALA A 24 10.24 -9.02 -3.75
C ALA A 24 8.71 -9.09 -3.57
N VAL A 25 7.97 -9.53 -4.59
CA VAL A 25 6.52 -9.73 -4.50
C VAL A 25 6.18 -10.79 -3.43
N HIS A 26 6.91 -11.90 -3.42
CA HIS A 26 6.71 -12.97 -2.44
C HIS A 26 6.92 -12.51 -1.00
N TYR A 27 7.94 -11.68 -0.76
CA TYR A 27 8.17 -11.08 0.55
C TYR A 27 6.96 -10.24 0.99
N THR A 28 6.51 -9.33 0.13
CA THR A 28 5.36 -8.45 0.44
C THR A 28 4.07 -9.26 0.66
N VAL A 29 3.80 -10.25 -0.18
CA VAL A 29 2.63 -11.13 -0.03
C VAL A 29 2.71 -11.93 1.28
N GLY A 30 3.90 -12.39 1.68
CA GLY A 30 4.12 -13.03 2.97
C GLY A 30 3.76 -12.13 4.15
N CYS A 31 4.20 -10.86 4.13
CA CYS A 31 3.84 -9.87 5.15
C CYS A 31 2.32 -9.66 5.24
N LEU A 32 1.65 -9.46 4.09
CA LEU A 32 0.21 -9.26 4.04
C LEU A 32 -0.56 -10.50 4.51
N CYS A 33 -0.12 -11.70 4.14
CA CYS A 33 -0.73 -12.94 4.60
C CYS A 33 -0.60 -13.12 6.12
N GLU A 34 0.51 -12.70 6.73
CA GLU A 34 0.69 -12.74 8.19
C GLU A 34 -0.26 -11.79 8.93
N GLU A 35 -0.45 -10.57 8.39
CA GLU A 35 -1.42 -9.60 8.91
C GLU A 35 -2.85 -10.17 8.85
N VAL A 36 -3.24 -10.70 7.69
CA VAL A 36 -4.57 -11.31 7.50
C VAL A 36 -4.74 -12.57 8.38
N ALA A 37 -3.70 -13.38 8.53
CA ALA A 37 -3.74 -14.56 9.39
C ALA A 37 -3.96 -14.18 10.85
N SER A 38 -3.33 -13.11 11.31
CA SER A 38 -3.49 -12.56 12.66
C SER A 38 -4.92 -12.04 12.87
N ASP A 39 -5.46 -11.29 11.92
CA ASP A 39 -6.82 -10.72 12.00
C ASP A 39 -7.92 -11.78 11.98
N ARG A 40 -7.72 -12.87 11.23
CA ARG A 40 -8.70 -13.94 11.05
C ARG A 40 -8.46 -15.14 11.98
N GLY A 41 -7.34 -15.18 12.69
CA GLY A 41 -6.94 -16.31 13.52
C GLY A 41 -6.68 -17.60 12.72
N MET A 42 -6.33 -17.48 11.43
CA MET A 42 -6.15 -18.62 10.53
C MET A 42 -4.79 -18.52 9.81
N PRO A 43 -3.83 -19.41 10.11
CA PRO A 43 -2.53 -19.39 9.45
C PRO A 43 -2.62 -19.87 7.99
N PHE A 44 -1.83 -19.27 7.12
CA PHE A 44 -1.70 -19.71 5.72
C PHE A 44 -0.55 -20.70 5.55
N SER A 45 -0.74 -21.70 4.69
CA SER A 45 0.35 -22.61 4.32
C SER A 45 1.39 -21.90 3.45
N LYS A 46 2.64 -22.36 3.46
CA LYS A 46 3.71 -21.82 2.62
C LYS A 46 3.38 -21.92 1.13
N GLN A 47 2.75 -23.03 0.73
CA GLN A 47 2.31 -23.29 -0.64
C GLN A 47 1.22 -22.31 -1.07
N THR A 48 0.29 -21.99 -0.16
CA THR A 48 -0.76 -20.97 -0.41
C THR A 48 -0.12 -19.60 -0.63
N ILE A 49 0.82 -19.19 0.22
CA ILE A 49 1.52 -17.90 0.07
C ILE A 49 2.28 -17.84 -1.25
N ALA A 50 2.97 -18.92 -1.63
CA ALA A 50 3.66 -19.02 -2.93
C ALA A 50 2.68 -18.94 -4.11
N ALA A 51 1.52 -19.61 -4.02
CA ALA A 51 0.49 -19.57 -5.05
C ALA A 51 -0.12 -18.17 -5.20
N VAL A 52 -0.41 -17.48 -4.09
CA VAL A 52 -0.89 -16.09 -4.11
C VAL A 52 0.19 -15.17 -4.70
N SER A 53 1.44 -15.33 -4.28
CA SER A 53 2.57 -14.55 -4.81
C SER A 53 2.71 -14.68 -6.34
N GLU A 54 2.67 -15.90 -6.85
CA GLU A 54 2.75 -16.15 -8.28
C GLU A 54 1.51 -15.62 -9.03
N LEU A 55 0.32 -15.73 -8.44
CA LEU A 55 -0.90 -15.15 -8.98
C LEU A 55 -0.80 -13.62 -9.07
N THR A 56 -0.35 -12.96 -8.01
CA THR A 56 -0.16 -11.50 -7.96
C THR A 56 0.86 -11.06 -9.01
N PHE A 57 1.99 -11.77 -9.15
CA PHE A 57 2.99 -11.46 -10.15
C PHE A 57 2.44 -11.52 -11.58
N ARG A 58 1.65 -12.56 -11.92
CA ARG A 58 0.99 -12.65 -13.24
C ARG A 58 -0.09 -11.60 -13.43
N GLN A 59 -0.82 -11.27 -12.36
CA GLN A 59 -1.89 -10.26 -12.42
C GLN A 59 -1.35 -8.87 -12.77
N CYS A 60 -0.11 -8.54 -12.36
CA CYS A 60 0.56 -7.30 -12.76
C CYS A 60 0.70 -7.17 -14.28
N GLU A 61 0.92 -8.26 -15.01
CA GLU A 61 1.03 -8.22 -16.47
C GLU A 61 -0.30 -7.85 -17.13
N THR A 62 -1.40 -8.41 -16.61
CA THR A 62 -2.76 -8.04 -17.06
C THR A 62 -3.04 -6.56 -16.75
N PHE A 63 -2.74 -6.10 -15.53
CA PHE A 63 -2.94 -4.70 -15.15
C PHE A 63 -2.10 -3.75 -16.01
N ALA A 64 -0.85 -4.08 -16.30
CA ALA A 64 0.01 -3.24 -17.14
C ALA A 64 -0.57 -3.08 -18.56
N LYS A 65 -1.01 -4.18 -19.19
CA LYS A 65 -1.62 -4.17 -20.53
C LYS A 65 -2.93 -3.39 -20.54
N ASP A 66 -3.78 -3.58 -19.54
CA ASP A 66 -5.05 -2.88 -19.44
C ASP A 66 -4.85 -1.37 -19.24
N LEU A 67 -3.93 -0.97 -18.36
CA LEU A 67 -3.58 0.45 -18.13
C LEU A 67 -3.03 1.13 -19.38
N GLU A 68 -2.14 0.44 -20.10
CA GLU A 68 -1.62 0.94 -21.37
C GLU A 68 -2.75 1.13 -22.40
N MET A 69 -3.66 0.15 -22.49
CA MET A 69 -4.81 0.24 -23.39
C MET A 69 -5.77 1.38 -23.01
N PHE A 70 -6.01 1.63 -21.72
CA PHE A 70 -6.84 2.73 -21.25
C PHE A 70 -6.22 4.10 -21.57
N ALA A 71 -4.93 4.28 -21.29
CA ALA A 71 -4.23 5.51 -21.63
C ALA A 71 -4.26 5.76 -23.14
N ARG A 72 -4.00 4.73 -23.96
CA ARG A 72 -4.03 4.80 -25.42
C ARG A 72 -5.42 5.11 -25.96
N HIS A 73 -6.48 4.54 -25.37
CA HIS A 73 -7.86 4.84 -25.74
C HIS A 73 -8.20 6.33 -25.54
N ALA A 74 -7.63 6.95 -24.50
CA ALA A 74 -7.73 8.38 -24.24
C ALA A 74 -6.71 9.24 -25.02
N LYS A 75 -6.02 8.67 -26.03
CA LYS A 75 -4.98 9.32 -26.85
C LYS A 75 -3.78 9.84 -26.03
N ARG A 76 -3.48 9.21 -24.89
CA ARG A 76 -2.33 9.51 -24.02
C ARG A 76 -1.31 8.36 -24.07
N SER A 77 -0.04 8.69 -23.80
CA SER A 77 1.02 7.70 -23.57
C SER A 77 1.40 7.58 -22.08
N THR A 78 0.92 8.50 -21.24
CA THR A 78 1.15 8.51 -19.80
C THR A 78 -0.09 8.04 -19.06
N ILE A 79 0.09 7.02 -18.20
CA ILE A 79 -0.96 6.45 -17.35
C ILE A 79 -1.29 7.45 -16.22
N ASN A 80 -2.57 7.68 -15.98
CA ASN A 80 -3.09 8.58 -14.94
C ASN A 80 -4.02 7.83 -13.98
N THR A 81 -4.45 8.50 -12.89
CA THR A 81 -5.36 7.94 -11.89
C THR A 81 -6.70 7.47 -12.47
N GLU A 82 -7.19 8.12 -13.53
CA GLU A 82 -8.43 7.71 -14.20
C GLU A 82 -8.33 6.31 -14.85
N ASP A 83 -7.13 5.94 -15.34
CA ASP A 83 -6.88 4.62 -15.91
C ASP A 83 -6.88 3.54 -14.82
N VAL A 84 -6.38 3.87 -13.62
CA VAL A 84 -6.41 2.97 -12.45
C VAL A 84 -7.84 2.76 -11.94
N LYS A 85 -8.65 3.82 -11.87
CA LYS A 85 -10.09 3.71 -11.52
C LYS A 85 -10.86 2.81 -12.50
N LEU A 86 -10.48 2.85 -13.79
CA LEU A 86 -11.06 1.97 -14.81
C LEU A 86 -10.74 0.49 -14.57
N LEU A 87 -9.55 0.14 -14.05
CA LEU A 87 -9.24 -1.24 -13.65
C LEU A 87 -10.20 -1.75 -12.57
N ALA A 88 -10.54 -0.91 -11.59
CA ALA A 88 -11.43 -1.27 -10.48
C ALA A 88 -12.90 -1.44 -10.91
N ARG A 89 -13.28 -1.03 -12.13
CA ARG A 89 -14.67 -1.03 -12.61
C ARG A 89 -15.33 -2.41 -12.59
N ARG A 90 -14.56 -3.49 -12.75
CA ARG A 90 -15.12 -4.87 -12.77
C ARG A 90 -15.56 -5.36 -11.39
N SER A 91 -15.11 -4.71 -10.32
CA SER A 91 -15.39 -5.07 -8.93
C SER A 91 -16.12 -3.91 -8.26
N ASN A 92 -17.46 -3.90 -8.33
CA ASN A 92 -18.31 -2.84 -7.75
C ASN A 92 -17.92 -2.48 -6.31
N SER A 93 -17.53 -3.46 -5.48
CA SER A 93 -17.06 -3.23 -4.10
C SER A 93 -15.75 -2.44 -4.03
N LEU A 94 -14.76 -2.76 -4.88
CA LEU A 94 -13.46 -2.07 -4.91
C LEU A 94 -13.60 -0.64 -5.45
N HIS A 95 -14.39 -0.45 -6.52
CA HIS A 95 -14.70 0.88 -7.05
C HIS A 95 -15.40 1.74 -6.00
N LEU A 96 -16.38 1.19 -5.26
CA LEU A 96 -17.07 1.91 -4.20
C LEU A 96 -16.13 2.27 -3.05
N GLN A 97 -15.22 1.38 -2.65
CA GLN A 97 -14.28 1.64 -1.57
C GLN A 97 -13.29 2.76 -1.93
N GLU A 98 -12.75 2.78 -3.15
CA GLU A 98 -11.89 3.86 -3.64
C GLU A 98 -12.65 5.21 -3.68
N VAL A 99 -13.88 5.22 -4.21
CA VAL A 99 -14.73 6.42 -4.22
C VAL A 99 -15.04 6.90 -2.80
N LEU A 100 -15.28 5.99 -1.85
CA LEU A 100 -15.51 6.31 -0.44
C LEU A 100 -14.24 6.85 0.24
N GLU A 101 -13.07 6.27 -0.02
CA GLU A 101 -11.79 6.79 0.50
C GLU A 101 -11.47 8.17 -0.06
N MET A 102 -11.65 8.39 -1.37
CA MET A 102 -11.50 9.72 -1.98
C MET A 102 -12.43 10.75 -1.33
N LYS A 103 -13.70 10.40 -1.09
CA LYS A 103 -14.65 11.26 -0.37
C LYS A 103 -14.24 11.51 1.07
N LYS A 104 -13.76 10.48 1.79
CA LYS A 104 -13.29 10.61 3.17
C LYS A 104 -12.10 11.55 3.27
N ASN A 105 -11.13 11.43 2.36
CA ASN A 105 -9.95 12.31 2.34
C ASN A 105 -10.35 13.75 2.02
N SER A 106 -11.24 13.96 1.06
CA SER A 106 -11.80 15.29 0.77
C SER A 106 -12.53 15.89 1.98
N LEU A 107 -13.37 15.10 2.67
CA LEU A 107 -14.03 15.51 3.91
C LEU A 107 -13.05 15.82 5.03
N LEU A 108 -12.01 15.00 5.23
CA LEU A 108 -10.98 15.25 6.24
C LEU A 108 -10.20 16.52 5.93
N THR A 109 -9.81 16.76 4.68
CA THR A 109 -9.17 18.02 4.26
C THR A 109 -10.10 19.21 4.47
N PHE A 110 -11.38 19.07 4.13
CA PHE A 110 -12.38 20.11 4.35
C PHE A 110 -12.57 20.42 5.84
N LEU A 111 -12.70 19.39 6.69
CA LEU A 111 -12.85 19.54 8.14
C LEU A 111 -11.58 20.11 8.78
N ALA A 112 -10.39 19.70 8.34
CA ALA A 112 -9.12 20.27 8.79
C ALA A 112 -9.03 21.76 8.43
N GLY A 113 -9.40 22.15 7.21
CA GLY A 113 -9.47 23.55 6.80
C GLY A 113 -10.47 24.36 7.62
N ARG A 114 -11.64 23.78 7.93
CA ARG A 114 -12.63 24.40 8.82
C ARG A 114 -12.12 24.56 10.25
N TYR A 115 -11.41 23.57 10.79
CA TYR A 115 -10.80 23.64 12.12
C TYR A 115 -9.72 24.73 12.18
N GLN A 116 -8.87 24.82 11.15
CA GLN A 116 -7.84 25.84 11.04
C GLN A 116 -8.41 27.27 10.91
N TRP A 117 -9.52 27.43 10.19
CA TRP A 117 -10.22 28.71 10.10
C TRP A 117 -10.89 29.11 11.43
N ALA A 118 -11.56 28.16 12.10
CA ALA A 118 -12.16 28.41 13.41
C ALA A 118 -11.10 28.77 14.47
N SER A 119 -9.91 28.20 14.38
CA SER A 119 -8.77 28.50 15.27
C SER A 119 -8.27 29.94 15.13
N GLN A 120 -8.40 30.55 13.95
CA GLN A 120 -7.96 31.94 13.70
C GLN A 120 -8.96 32.98 14.22
N LEU A 121 -10.22 32.59 14.45
CA LEU A 121 -11.24 33.46 15.04
C LEU A 121 -11.24 33.42 16.59
N GLY A 122 -10.35 32.65 17.20
CA GLY A 122 -10.24 32.46 18.65
C GLY A 122 -9.31 33.43 19.40
N ALA A 123 -8.73 34.43 18.75
CA ALA A 123 -7.80 35.37 19.37
C ALA A 123 -8.29 36.82 19.31
N ALA A 124 -9.45 37.10 19.92
CA ALA A 124 -9.79 38.47 20.32
C ALA A 124 -9.39 38.65 21.80
N PRO A 125 -8.47 39.59 22.14
CA PRO A 125 -8.11 39.84 23.53
C PRO A 125 -9.22 40.63 24.23
N PHE A 126 -10.09 39.94 24.97
CA PHE A 126 -10.89 40.59 26.01
C PHE A 126 -10.06 40.62 27.30
N THR A 127 -9.52 41.79 27.59
CA THR A 127 -8.90 42.13 28.86
C THR A 127 -9.97 42.27 29.94
N GLY A 128 -9.85 41.53 31.03
CA GLY A 128 -10.69 41.70 32.22
C GLY A 128 -10.50 40.54 33.20
N GLY A 129 -9.47 40.64 34.04
CA GLY A 129 -9.08 39.58 34.96
C GLY A 129 -10.02 39.41 36.16
N ALA A 130 -10.05 38.20 36.70
CA ALA A 130 -10.20 37.95 38.13
C ALA A 130 -9.59 36.57 38.44
N ALA A 131 -8.76 36.55 39.48
CA ALA A 131 -8.06 35.38 40.00
C ALA A 131 -9.01 34.27 40.47
N GLY A 132 -8.57 33.03 40.32
CA GLY A 132 -9.27 31.84 40.78
C GLY A 132 -8.46 30.58 40.53
N GLU A 133 -7.38 30.42 41.31
CA GLU A 133 -6.65 29.16 41.48
C GLU A 133 -7.60 28.09 42.05
N VAL A 134 -7.69 26.89 41.45
CA VAL A 134 -8.04 25.63 42.11
C VAL A 134 -7.85 24.40 41.20
N ALA A 135 -7.15 23.41 41.76
CA ALA A 135 -7.24 21.95 41.57
C ALA A 135 -6.97 21.29 40.20
N LYS A 136 -5.71 20.86 40.06
CA LYS A 136 -5.27 19.46 39.82
C LYS A 136 -6.36 18.49 39.29
N ARG A 137 -6.36 18.27 37.97
CA ARG A 137 -6.75 16.98 37.37
C ARG A 137 -5.64 16.52 36.43
N GLN A 138 -5.17 15.30 36.67
CA GLN A 138 -4.30 14.57 35.78
C GLN A 138 -5.12 14.16 34.55
N ASP A 139 -4.63 14.52 33.36
CA ASP A 139 -5.07 13.91 32.10
C ASP A 139 -3.95 12.97 31.66
N VAL A 140 -4.27 11.68 31.69
CA VAL A 140 -3.36 10.58 31.33
C VAL A 140 -3.12 10.64 29.81
N PRO A 141 -1.87 10.63 29.33
CA PRO A 141 -1.60 10.62 27.90
C PRO A 141 -2.16 9.34 27.25
N PRO A 142 -2.72 9.41 26.02
CA PRO A 142 -3.26 8.23 25.35
C PRO A 142 -2.13 7.22 25.14
N PRO A 143 -2.42 5.91 25.20
CA PRO A 143 -1.38 4.91 25.03
C PRO A 143 -0.80 5.05 23.63
N GLN A 144 0.48 5.41 23.56
CA GLN A 144 1.23 5.30 22.33
C GLN A 144 1.19 3.83 21.91
N ARG A 145 0.42 3.54 20.86
CA ARG A 145 0.58 2.32 20.08
C ARG A 145 2.01 2.36 19.55
N SER A 146 2.90 1.63 20.21
CA SER A 146 4.21 1.30 19.66
C SER A 146 3.95 0.61 18.33
N LEU A 147 4.17 1.32 17.23
CA LEU A 147 4.46 0.71 15.95
C LEU A 147 5.73 -0.10 16.21
N ARG A 148 5.56 -1.38 16.55
CA ARG A 148 6.67 -2.29 16.70
C ARG A 148 7.20 -2.44 15.29
N GLU A 149 8.26 -1.68 14.98
CA GLU A 149 9.14 -1.94 13.84
C GLU A 149 9.65 -3.37 14.05
N LYS A 150 8.89 -4.36 13.56
CA LYS A 150 9.36 -5.71 13.48
C LYS A 150 10.40 -5.69 12.37
N ALA A 151 11.63 -6.05 12.77
CA ALA A 151 12.77 -6.16 11.87
C ALA A 151 12.37 -6.83 10.55
N PRO A 152 12.94 -6.41 9.41
CA PRO A 152 12.66 -6.99 8.11
C PRO A 152 12.79 -8.50 8.21
N CYS A 153 11.72 -9.24 7.91
CA CYS A 153 11.65 -10.67 8.13
C CYS A 153 12.45 -11.41 7.05
N LYS A 154 13.78 -11.27 7.11
CA LYS A 154 14.74 -11.92 6.20
C LYS A 154 14.65 -13.45 6.33
N ASP A 155 14.27 -13.96 7.49
CA ASP A 155 14.19 -15.40 7.78
C ASP A 155 13.01 -16.10 7.09
N PHE A 156 11.91 -15.38 6.84
CA PHE A 156 10.72 -15.98 6.21
C PHE A 156 10.95 -16.24 4.73
N PHE A 157 11.55 -15.27 4.02
CA PHE A 157 11.83 -15.36 2.59
C PHE A 157 12.65 -16.61 2.24
N TRP A 158 13.76 -16.84 2.94
CA TRP A 158 14.62 -18.01 2.70
C TRP A 158 13.97 -19.34 3.12
N LYS A 159 13.16 -19.36 4.19
CA LYS A 159 12.44 -20.56 4.64
C LYS A 159 11.29 -20.99 3.71
N THR A 160 10.78 -20.10 2.87
CA THR A 160 9.73 -20.45 1.90
C THR A 160 10.28 -20.79 0.51
N PHE A 161 11.36 -20.15 0.08
CA PHE A 161 11.94 -20.41 -1.25
C PHE A 161 12.87 -21.62 -1.27
N SER A 162 13.60 -21.90 -0.17
CA SER A 162 14.59 -22.99 -0.12
C SER A 162 13.98 -24.39 0.07
N SER A 163 12.68 -24.51 0.39
CA SER A 163 12.01 -25.82 0.53
C SER A 163 11.42 -26.36 -0.78
N CYS A 164 11.55 -25.63 -1.89
CA CYS A 164 11.23 -26.13 -3.23
C CYS A 164 12.51 -26.63 -3.90
N LYS A 165 13.00 -27.80 -3.47
CA LYS A 165 13.95 -28.64 -4.20
C LYS A 165 13.42 -30.06 -4.18
#